data_AF-A0AAV1NVK3-F1
#
_entry.id   AF-A0AAV1NVK3-F1
#
_cell.length_a   1.000
_cell.length_b   1.000
_cell.length_c   1.000
_cell.angle_alpha   90.00
_cell.angle_beta   90.00
_cell.angle_gamma   90.00
#
_symmetry.space_group_name_H-M   'P 1'
#
loop_
_entity.id
_entity.type
_entity.pdbx_description
1 polymer ?
#
loop_
_entity_poly.entity_id
_entity_poly.type
_entity_poly.pdbx_seq_one_letter_code
_entity_poly.pdbx_strand_id
1 'polypeptide(L)'
;MANFHFYFASCVLLLTLSWRTSTGLPVRTLDAENCAQCSVLFKSLLLNITELLNNDLLCYGIRSDKVALRSNAETVLTCAPALTQNSGCIMQRNSPFSESECLRNIMKDLGYYAAAIDSYFNFPLRRSEEEKSLLKPTLGMIQTLRKNCSLMPDAGNDSSEENPAQMWGNDSFNNRQEMCKMMRGFHIRTITINRAMGYISSGDHMQ
;
A
#
# COMPACT_ATOMS: atom_id res chain seq x y z
N MET A 1 -61.26 3.19 9.01
CA MET A 1 -60.36 2.06 8.68
C MET A 1 -59.63 2.20 7.34
N ALA A 2 -59.78 3.28 6.56
CA ALA A 2 -59.06 3.44 5.28
C ALA A 2 -57.64 4.04 5.41
N ASN A 3 -57.36 4.81 6.46
CA ASN A 3 -56.06 5.48 6.65
C ASN A 3 -54.91 4.52 7.01
N PHE A 4 -55.18 3.42 7.72
CA PHE A 4 -54.13 2.46 8.09
C PHE A 4 -53.58 1.68 6.89
N HIS A 5 -54.42 1.39 5.89
CA HIS A 5 -54.01 0.69 4.66
C HIS A 5 -53.12 1.55 3.76
N PHE A 6 -53.32 2.87 3.75
CA PHE A 6 -52.50 3.81 2.96
C PHE A 6 -51.06 3.93 3.50
N TYR A 7 -50.90 4.02 4.83
CA TYR A 7 -49.58 4.04 5.46
C TYR A 7 -48.83 2.73 5.26
N PHE A 8 -49.52 1.59 5.36
CA PHE A 8 -48.89 0.28 5.14
C PHE A 8 -48.43 0.10 3.69
N ALA A 9 -49.23 0.52 2.71
CA ALA A 9 -48.87 0.50 1.30
C ALA A 9 -47.67 1.43 1.00
N SER A 10 -47.63 2.61 1.62
CA SER A 10 -46.51 3.56 1.45
C SER A 10 -45.21 3.06 2.08
N CYS A 11 -45.27 2.35 3.21
CA CYS A 11 -44.09 1.75 3.84
C CYS A 11 -43.53 0.57 3.04
N VAL A 12 -44.40 -0.25 2.43
CA VAL A 12 -43.97 -1.36 1.55
C VAL A 12 -43.33 -0.83 0.26
N LEU A 13 -43.86 0.24 -0.32
CA LEU A 13 -43.27 0.91 -1.49
C LEU A 13 -41.89 1.54 -1.21
N LEU A 14 -41.67 2.07 -0.01
CA LEU A 14 -40.36 2.60 0.40
C LEU A 14 -39.33 1.48 0.58
N LEU A 15 -39.73 0.32 1.11
CA LEU A 15 -38.85 -0.83 1.27
C LEU A 15 -38.40 -1.43 -0.07
N THR A 16 -39.26 -1.43 -1.09
CA THR A 16 -38.91 -1.90 -2.44
C THR A 16 -38.04 -0.91 -3.22
N LEU A 17 -38.13 0.39 -2.96
CA LEU A 17 -37.25 1.42 -3.55
C LEU A 17 -35.84 1.43 -2.95
N SER A 18 -35.67 0.93 -1.73
CA SER A 18 -34.36 0.72 -1.08
C SER A 18 -33.68 -0.59 -1.47
N TRP A 19 -34.33 -1.46 -2.26
CA TRP A 19 -33.67 -2.58 -2.92
C TRP A 19 -32.88 -2.07 -4.13
N ARG A 20 -31.82 -1.31 -3.87
CA ARG A 20 -30.67 -1.38 -4.76
C ARG A 20 -30.06 -2.75 -4.51
N THR A 21 -30.32 -3.68 -5.41
CA THR A 21 -29.44 -4.83 -5.55
C THR A 21 -28.06 -4.24 -5.80
N SER A 22 -27.19 -4.29 -4.79
CA SER A 22 -25.76 -4.24 -5.06
C SER A 22 -25.51 -5.45 -5.95
N THR A 23 -25.49 -5.22 -7.26
CA THR A 23 -25.02 -6.22 -8.19
C THR A 23 -23.52 -6.28 -7.97
N GLY A 24 -23.10 -7.07 -6.98
CA GLY A 24 -21.77 -7.64 -6.97
C GLY A 24 -21.67 -8.49 -8.23
N LEU A 25 -21.21 -7.88 -9.32
CA LEU A 25 -20.84 -8.62 -10.51
C LEU A 25 -19.78 -9.64 -10.09
N PRO A 26 -19.80 -10.86 -10.66
CA PRO A 26 -18.75 -11.82 -10.38
C PRO A 26 -17.41 -11.19 -10.78
N VAL A 27 -16.53 -11.02 -9.78
CA VAL A 27 -15.16 -10.54 -9.94
C VAL A 27 -14.52 -11.38 -11.03
N ARG A 28 -14.10 -10.74 -12.13
CA ARG A 28 -13.38 -11.46 -13.18
C ARG A 28 -11.96 -11.75 -12.70
N THR A 29 -11.58 -13.00 -12.87
CA THR A 29 -10.35 -13.64 -12.45
C THR A 29 -9.16 -13.19 -13.32
N LEU A 30 -8.41 -12.18 -12.88
CA LEU A 30 -7.00 -12.50 -12.63
C LEU A 30 -7.07 -13.48 -11.47
N ASP A 31 -6.77 -14.76 -11.73
CA ASP A 31 -6.96 -15.91 -10.84
C ASP A 31 -7.31 -15.50 -9.40
N ALA A 32 -8.60 -15.50 -9.05
CA ALA A 32 -9.10 -14.81 -7.85
C ALA A 32 -8.38 -15.27 -6.57
N GLU A 33 -7.85 -16.49 -6.60
CA GLU A 33 -6.95 -17.06 -5.61
C GLU A 33 -5.64 -16.28 -5.47
N ASN A 34 -4.97 -15.92 -6.57
CA ASN A 34 -3.75 -15.11 -6.58
C ASN A 34 -4.01 -13.68 -6.06
N CYS A 35 -5.13 -13.05 -6.46
CA CYS A 35 -5.48 -11.72 -5.93
C CYS A 35 -5.78 -11.75 -4.42
N ALA A 36 -6.52 -12.75 -3.95
CA ALA A 36 -6.79 -12.95 -2.53
C ALA A 36 -5.50 -13.24 -1.74
N GLN A 37 -4.63 -14.10 -2.27
CA GLN A 37 -3.33 -14.41 -1.66
C GLN A 37 -2.44 -13.16 -1.57
N CYS A 38 -2.39 -12.35 -2.63
CA CYS A 38 -1.62 -11.11 -2.63
C CYS A 38 -2.16 -10.09 -1.64
N SER A 39 -3.48 -9.93 -1.55
CA SER A 39 -4.12 -9.07 -0.55
C SER A 39 -3.71 -9.46 0.89
N VAL A 40 -3.69 -10.78 1.19
CA VAL A 40 -3.22 -11.29 2.49
C VAL A 40 -1.75 -10.95 2.71
N LEU A 41 -0.87 -11.16 1.73
CA LEU A 41 0.55 -10.86 1.85
C LEU A 41 0.82 -9.35 2.08
N PHE A 42 0.08 -8.47 1.38
CA PHE A 42 0.18 -7.03 1.59
C PHE A 42 -0.30 -6.59 2.97
N LYS A 43 -1.33 -7.25 3.51
CA LYS A 43 -1.79 -7.03 4.88
C LYS A 43 -0.74 -7.47 5.90
N SER A 44 -0.12 -8.63 5.69
CA SER A 44 0.97 -9.11 6.54
C SER A 44 2.15 -8.15 6.55
N LEU A 45 2.53 -7.60 5.40
CA LEU A 45 3.59 -6.59 5.30
C LEU A 45 3.23 -5.33 6.11
N LEU A 46 2.00 -4.82 6.00
CA LEU A 46 1.54 -3.68 6.79
C LEU A 46 1.69 -3.95 8.29
N LEU A 47 1.16 -5.08 8.78
CA LEU A 47 1.25 -5.45 10.19
C LEU A 47 2.69 -5.58 10.68
N ASN A 48 3.56 -6.19 9.88
CA ASN A 48 4.98 -6.34 10.21
C ASN A 48 5.69 -4.98 10.33
N ILE A 49 5.41 -4.03 9.43
CA ILE A 49 5.98 -2.68 9.51
C ILE A 49 5.43 -1.94 10.73
N THR A 50 4.14 -2.08 11.04
CA THR A 50 3.54 -1.50 12.25
C THR A 50 4.23 -2.01 13.50
N GLU A 51 4.45 -3.32 13.61
CA GLU A 51 5.16 -3.94 14.73
C GLU A 51 6.62 -3.46 14.82
N LEU A 52 7.32 -3.41 13.68
CA LEU A 52 8.68 -2.89 13.60
C LEU A 52 8.78 -1.45 14.09
N LEU A 53 7.83 -0.58 13.73
CA LEU A 53 7.81 0.82 14.15
C LEU A 53 7.41 1.02 15.62
N ASN A 54 6.65 0.08 16.18
CA ASN A 54 6.32 0.05 17.61
C ASN A 54 7.49 -0.48 18.46
N ASN A 55 8.53 -1.05 17.84
CA ASN A 55 9.72 -1.51 18.54
C ASN A 55 10.70 -0.36 18.82
N ASP A 56 11.18 -0.30 20.07
CA ASP A 56 12.14 0.70 20.54
C ASP A 56 13.61 0.44 20.15
N LEU A 57 13.88 -0.15 18.98
CA LEU A 57 15.24 -0.39 18.52
C LEU A 57 15.65 0.58 17.41
N LEU A 58 14.87 0.61 16.32
CA LEU A 58 15.20 1.40 15.13
C LEU A 58 14.98 2.90 15.36
N CYS A 59 13.85 3.27 15.97
CA CYS A 59 13.46 4.67 16.16
C CYS A 59 13.74 5.23 17.57
N TYR A 60 14.30 4.43 18.50
CA TYR A 60 14.52 4.87 19.87
C TYR A 60 15.45 6.10 20.01
N GLY A 61 15.06 7.05 20.85
CA GLY A 61 15.80 8.31 21.00
C GLY A 61 15.77 9.22 19.77
N ILE A 62 15.09 8.84 18.68
CA ILE A 62 14.84 9.71 17.52
C ILE A 62 13.49 10.39 17.73
N ARG A 63 13.53 11.65 18.21
CA ARG A 63 12.33 12.46 18.50
C ARG A 63 11.64 13.04 17.27
N SER A 64 12.32 13.01 16.12
CA SER A 64 11.76 13.50 14.86
C SER A 64 10.51 12.70 14.51
N ASP A 65 9.40 13.36 14.23
CA ASP A 65 8.15 12.81 13.66
C ASP A 65 8.19 12.72 12.12
N LYS A 66 9.22 13.34 11.50
CA LYS A 66 9.41 13.37 10.06
C LYS A 66 9.33 12.00 9.39
N VAL A 67 8.76 12.03 8.20
CA VAL A 67 8.57 10.91 7.29
C VAL A 67 9.36 11.19 6.03
N ALA A 68 10.03 10.18 5.49
CA ALA A 68 10.70 10.28 4.19
C ALA A 68 10.02 9.35 3.18
N LEU A 69 9.42 9.93 2.13
CA LEU A 69 8.91 9.21 0.96
C LEU A 69 9.87 9.48 -0.19
N ARG A 70 10.80 8.54 -0.42
CA ARG A 70 11.87 8.71 -1.42
C ARG A 70 11.72 7.84 -2.66
N SER A 71 10.73 6.95 -2.69
CA SER A 71 10.40 6.25 -3.93
C SER A 71 9.76 7.22 -4.92
N ASN A 72 10.28 7.22 -6.15
CA ASN A 72 9.75 7.99 -7.28
C ASN A 72 8.49 7.36 -7.90
N ALA A 73 7.94 6.31 -7.29
CA ALA A 73 6.69 5.71 -7.72
C ALA A 73 5.50 6.66 -7.50
N GLU A 74 4.67 6.79 -8.53
CA GLU A 74 3.47 7.64 -8.51
C GLU A 74 2.26 6.92 -7.90
N THR A 75 2.48 5.95 -7.00
CA THR A 75 1.45 5.06 -6.45
C THR A 75 0.23 5.79 -5.92
N VAL A 76 0.40 6.92 -5.24
CA VAL A 76 -0.75 7.71 -4.73
C VAL A 76 -1.61 8.24 -5.87
N LEU A 77 -1.01 8.68 -6.97
CA LEU A 77 -1.72 9.20 -8.14
C LEU A 77 -2.32 8.05 -8.96
N THR A 78 -1.52 7.01 -9.25
CA THR A 78 -1.92 5.94 -10.16
C THR A 78 -2.94 4.98 -9.54
N CYS A 79 -2.92 4.83 -8.21
CA CYS A 79 -3.85 4.00 -7.46
C CYS A 79 -5.03 4.77 -6.83
N ALA A 80 -5.15 6.08 -7.09
CA ALA A 80 -6.33 6.82 -6.66
C ALA A 80 -7.59 6.28 -7.39
N PRO A 81 -8.73 6.10 -6.69
CA PRO A 81 -9.96 5.62 -7.31
C PRO A 81 -10.46 6.61 -8.36
N ALA A 82 -11.22 6.12 -9.33
CA ALA A 82 -11.87 6.97 -10.32
C ALA A 82 -12.84 7.95 -9.64
N LEU A 83 -12.95 9.17 -10.18
CA LEU A 83 -13.84 10.20 -9.67
C LEU A 83 -15.29 9.71 -9.68
N THR A 84 -15.90 9.60 -8.50
CA THR A 84 -17.35 9.64 -8.37
C THR A 84 -17.74 11.07 -8.03
N GLN A 85 -18.93 11.53 -8.44
CA GLN A 85 -19.35 12.95 -8.35
C GLN A 85 -19.32 13.58 -6.93
N ASN A 86 -19.00 12.80 -5.89
CA ASN A 86 -19.05 13.21 -4.48
C ASN A 86 -17.71 13.09 -3.71
N SER A 87 -16.55 12.93 -4.36
CA SER A 87 -15.27 12.92 -3.62
C SER A 87 -14.81 14.33 -3.25
N GLY A 88 -14.94 14.69 -1.97
CA GLY A 88 -14.66 16.03 -1.43
C GLY A 88 -13.18 16.42 -1.26
N CYS A 89 -12.23 15.61 -1.73
CA CYS A 89 -10.79 15.90 -1.59
C CYS A 89 -10.16 16.23 -2.96
N ILE A 90 -9.39 17.32 -3.00
CA ILE A 90 -8.73 17.90 -4.18
C ILE A 90 -7.50 17.04 -4.56
N MET A 91 -7.71 15.89 -5.20
CA MET A 91 -6.71 15.32 -6.11
C MET A 91 -7.47 14.85 -7.34
N GLN A 92 -7.62 15.77 -8.29
CA GLN A 92 -8.26 15.50 -9.56
C GLN A 92 -7.33 14.65 -10.41
N ARG A 93 -7.75 13.43 -10.76
CA ARG A 93 -7.13 12.68 -11.85
C ARG A 93 -8.02 12.81 -13.08
N ASN A 94 -7.49 13.37 -14.15
CA ASN A 94 -8.23 13.54 -15.41
C ASN A 94 -8.28 12.24 -16.23
N SER A 95 -7.59 11.18 -15.78
CA SER A 95 -7.52 9.88 -16.46
C SER A 95 -8.28 8.80 -15.69
N PRO A 96 -8.83 7.79 -16.38
CA PRO A 96 -9.46 6.63 -15.74
C PRO A 96 -8.44 5.84 -14.90
N PHE A 97 -8.95 5.07 -13.94
CA PHE A 97 -8.14 4.15 -13.15
C PHE A 97 -7.53 3.08 -14.06
N SER A 98 -6.24 2.78 -13.85
CA SER A 98 -5.53 1.70 -14.53
C SER A 98 -4.95 0.76 -13.49
N GLU A 99 -5.49 -0.46 -13.43
CA GLU A 99 -5.04 -1.50 -12.50
C GLU A 99 -3.55 -1.83 -12.74
N SER A 100 -3.17 -2.06 -14.00
CA SER A 100 -1.80 -2.38 -14.38
C SER A 100 -0.81 -1.28 -14.01
N GLU A 101 -1.18 -0.01 -14.20
CA GLU A 101 -0.34 1.13 -13.82
C GLU A 101 -0.22 1.28 -12.30
N CYS A 102 -1.30 1.08 -11.57
CA CYS A 102 -1.30 1.05 -10.11
C CYS A 102 -0.35 -0.05 -9.60
N LEU A 103 -0.55 -1.30 -10.04
CA LEU A 103 0.26 -2.45 -9.64
C LEU A 103 1.75 -2.26 -9.99
N ARG A 104 2.06 -1.70 -11.16
CA ARG A 104 3.44 -1.36 -11.57
C ARG A 104 4.09 -0.41 -10.57
N ASN A 105 3.41 0.66 -10.17
CA ASN A 105 3.95 1.63 -9.21
C ASN A 105 4.08 1.04 -7.79
N ILE A 106 3.15 0.17 -7.39
CA ILE A 106 3.28 -0.60 -6.14
C ILE A 106 4.56 -1.45 -6.16
N MET A 107 4.84 -2.15 -7.27
CA MET A 107 6.06 -2.97 -7.40
C MET A 107 7.34 -2.14 -7.39
N LYS A 108 7.31 -0.92 -7.95
CA LYS A 108 8.41 0.06 -7.84
C LYS A 108 8.65 0.51 -6.42
N ASP A 109 7.59 0.89 -5.68
CA ASP A 109 7.70 1.21 -4.25
C ASP A 109 8.37 0.05 -3.51
N LEU A 110 7.84 -1.17 -3.64
CA LEU A 110 8.40 -2.37 -3.00
C LEU A 110 9.88 -2.57 -3.38
N GLY A 111 10.25 -2.36 -4.64
CA GLY A 111 11.63 -2.49 -5.07
C GLY A 111 12.57 -1.48 -4.45
N TYR A 112 12.15 -0.22 -4.38
CA TYR A 112 12.88 0.84 -3.72
C TYR A 112 13.13 0.52 -2.24
N TYR A 113 12.08 0.14 -1.49
CA TYR A 113 12.21 -0.18 -0.07
C TYR A 113 13.06 -1.43 0.18
N ALA A 114 12.96 -2.46 -0.67
CA ALA A 114 13.85 -3.62 -0.58
C ALA A 114 15.32 -3.23 -0.77
N ALA A 115 15.63 -2.46 -1.81
CA ALA A 115 17.00 -1.99 -2.08
C ALA A 115 17.53 -1.07 -0.97
N ALA A 116 16.67 -0.24 -0.37
CA ALA A 116 17.04 0.60 0.77
C ALA A 116 17.38 -0.24 2.02
N ILE A 117 16.54 -1.22 2.38
CA ILE A 117 16.80 -2.09 3.52
C ILE A 117 18.06 -2.93 3.31
N ASP A 118 18.22 -3.50 2.11
CA ASP A 118 19.37 -4.33 1.78
C ASP A 118 20.68 -3.53 1.80
N SER A 119 20.69 -2.35 1.16
CA SER A 119 21.87 -1.49 1.16
C SER A 119 22.25 -1.00 2.56
N TYR A 120 21.28 -0.69 3.43
CA TYR A 120 21.51 -0.26 4.82
C TYR A 120 22.40 -1.24 5.60
N PHE A 121 22.28 -2.54 5.34
CA PHE A 121 23.06 -3.57 6.03
C PHE A 121 24.56 -3.52 5.73
N ASN A 122 24.96 -2.79 4.69
CA ASN A 122 26.35 -2.62 4.27
C ASN A 122 27.01 -1.35 4.85
N PHE A 123 26.27 -0.54 5.61
CA PHE A 123 26.76 0.69 6.22
C PHE A 123 26.89 0.58 7.74
N PRO A 124 27.58 1.52 8.42
CA PRO A 124 27.71 1.50 9.87
C PRO A 124 26.35 1.48 10.58
N LEU A 125 26.17 0.47 11.44
CA LEU A 125 24.98 0.26 12.27
C LEU A 125 25.33 0.47 13.75
N ARG A 126 24.38 0.95 14.55
CA ARG A 126 24.60 1.15 16.00
C ARG A 126 24.56 -0.18 16.74
N ARG A 127 23.63 -1.05 16.36
CA ARG A 127 23.42 -2.41 16.89
C ARG A 127 23.21 -3.38 15.73
N SER A 128 24.32 -3.82 15.13
CA SER A 128 24.31 -4.55 13.85
C SER A 128 23.35 -5.74 13.85
N GLU A 129 23.49 -6.65 14.82
CA GLU A 129 22.70 -7.89 14.83
C GLU A 129 21.22 -7.64 15.09
N GLU A 130 20.89 -6.77 16.05
CA GLU A 130 19.51 -6.50 16.41
C GLU A 130 18.79 -5.69 15.33
N GLU A 131 19.46 -4.72 14.70
CA GLU A 131 18.87 -3.92 13.61
C GLU A 131 18.64 -4.80 12.36
N LYS A 132 19.61 -5.67 12.03
CA LYS A 132 19.44 -6.65 10.94
C LYS A 132 18.33 -7.64 11.23
N SER A 133 18.30 -8.19 12.45
CA SER A 133 17.25 -9.10 12.92
C SER A 133 15.86 -8.48 12.78
N LEU A 134 15.73 -7.20 13.13
CA LEU A 134 14.47 -6.48 13.05
C LEU A 134 14.00 -6.24 11.61
N LEU A 135 14.91 -5.89 10.69
CA LEU A 135 14.58 -5.50 9.32
C LEU A 135 14.50 -6.67 8.32
N LYS A 136 15.22 -7.78 8.57
CA LYS A 136 15.24 -8.97 7.69
C LYS A 136 13.84 -9.55 7.41
N PRO A 137 12.93 -9.68 8.40
CA PRO A 137 11.57 -10.14 8.14
C PRO A 137 10.84 -9.28 7.11
N THR A 138 10.92 -7.96 7.24
CA THR A 138 10.30 -7.02 6.29
C THR A 138 10.90 -7.19 4.90
N LEU A 139 12.23 -7.27 4.78
CA LEU A 139 12.91 -7.50 3.50
C LEU A 139 12.44 -8.80 2.83
N GLY A 140 12.35 -9.89 3.60
CA GLY A 140 11.86 -11.19 3.11
C GLY A 140 10.40 -11.14 2.66
N MET A 141 9.53 -10.43 3.38
CA MET A 141 8.13 -10.23 2.98
C MET A 141 8.02 -9.45 1.67
N ILE A 142 8.82 -8.38 1.48
CA ILE A 142 8.85 -7.63 0.23
C ILE A 142 9.31 -8.53 -0.93
N GLN A 143 10.38 -9.30 -0.75
CA GLN A 143 10.87 -10.23 -1.76
C GLN A 143 9.82 -11.29 -2.12
N THR A 144 9.08 -11.79 -1.13
CA THR A 144 7.98 -12.76 -1.31
C THR A 144 6.83 -12.14 -2.09
N LEU A 145 6.42 -10.91 -1.74
CA LEU A 145 5.40 -10.15 -2.46
C LEU A 145 5.82 -9.93 -3.91
N ARG A 146 7.04 -9.45 -4.16
CA ARG A 146 7.53 -9.23 -5.51
C ARG A 146 7.57 -10.53 -6.31
N LYS A 147 7.92 -11.66 -5.71
CA LYS A 147 7.96 -12.96 -6.40
C LYS A 147 6.58 -13.53 -6.69
N ASN A 148 5.70 -13.55 -5.69
CA ASN A 148 4.41 -14.26 -5.76
C ASN A 148 3.30 -13.38 -6.35
N CYS A 149 3.43 -12.07 -6.23
CA CYS A 149 2.49 -11.07 -6.74
C CYS A 149 3.07 -10.27 -7.90
N SER A 150 4.06 -10.84 -8.61
CA SER A 150 4.55 -10.29 -9.88
C SER A 150 3.43 -10.32 -10.90
N LEU A 151 2.69 -9.20 -10.99
CA LEU A 151 1.57 -9.01 -11.91
C LEU A 151 2.03 -8.48 -13.28
N MET A 152 3.35 -8.43 -13.52
CA MET A 152 4.00 -7.95 -14.75
C MET A 152 5.21 -8.84 -15.08
N PRO A 153 5.36 -9.35 -16.33
CA PRO A 153 6.52 -10.14 -16.75
C PRO A 153 7.82 -9.34 -16.82
N ASP A 154 7.75 -8.02 -17.06
CA ASP A 154 8.92 -7.18 -17.22
C ASP A 154 8.70 -5.85 -16.51
N ALA A 155 9.14 -5.77 -15.24
CA ALA A 155 9.49 -4.49 -14.67
C ALA A 155 10.74 -4.00 -15.41
N GLY A 156 10.52 -3.35 -16.57
CA GLY A 156 11.58 -2.73 -17.35
C GLY A 156 12.47 -1.88 -16.43
N ASN A 157 13.77 -1.91 -16.67
CA ASN A 157 14.76 -1.07 -16.02
C ASN A 157 14.39 0.40 -16.21
N ASP A 158 13.54 0.95 -15.34
CA ASP A 158 13.30 2.38 -15.25
C ASP A 158 14.55 3.01 -14.64
N SER A 159 15.46 3.37 -15.55
CA SER A 159 16.83 3.87 -15.34
C SER A 159 16.95 5.18 -14.55
N SER A 160 15.89 5.67 -13.89
CA SER A 160 15.88 6.92 -13.11
C SER A 160 15.61 6.72 -11.61
N GLU A 161 15.67 5.49 -11.09
CA GLU A 161 15.56 5.28 -9.64
C GLU A 161 16.81 5.80 -8.93
N GLU A 162 16.62 6.74 -7.99
CA GLU A 162 17.70 7.17 -7.10
C GLU A 162 18.23 5.94 -6.35
N ASN A 163 19.54 5.69 -6.45
CA ASN A 163 20.16 4.56 -5.77
C ASN A 163 20.03 4.74 -4.24
N PRO A 164 19.25 3.89 -3.53
CA PRO A 164 19.04 4.04 -2.09
C PRO A 164 20.33 4.01 -1.28
N ALA A 165 21.40 3.40 -1.79
CA ALA A 165 22.70 3.34 -1.12
C ALA A 165 23.34 4.72 -0.94
N GLN A 166 23.02 5.70 -1.79
CA GLN A 166 23.57 7.07 -1.69
C GLN A 166 23.04 7.84 -0.47
N MET A 167 21.96 7.36 0.16
CA MET A 167 21.39 7.96 1.38
C MET A 167 22.24 7.66 2.62
N TRP A 168 23.05 6.60 2.60
CA TRP A 168 23.79 6.13 3.75
C TRP A 168 25.19 6.76 3.79
N GLY A 169 25.65 7.09 5.00
CA GLY A 169 26.97 7.65 5.25
C GLY A 169 27.76 6.85 6.28
N ASN A 170 28.82 7.46 6.80
CA ASN A 170 29.72 6.81 7.77
C ASN A 170 29.24 6.93 9.23
N ASP A 171 28.16 7.66 9.50
CA ASP A 171 27.63 7.87 10.84
C ASP A 171 26.40 6.98 11.11
N SER A 172 26.52 6.09 12.09
CA SER A 172 25.48 5.11 12.41
C SER A 172 24.21 5.74 12.98
N PHE A 173 24.32 6.89 13.67
CA PHE A 173 23.16 7.60 14.19
C PHE A 173 22.31 8.21 13.06
N ASN A 174 22.95 8.90 12.12
CA ASN A 174 22.31 9.51 10.96
C ASN A 174 21.70 8.43 10.06
N ASN A 175 22.42 7.34 9.77
CA ASN A 175 21.89 6.22 8.99
C ASN A 175 20.62 5.65 9.63
N ARG A 176 20.67 5.38 10.93
CA ARG A 176 19.51 4.88 11.69
C ARG A 176 18.35 5.88 11.74
N GLN A 177 18.66 7.17 11.85
CA GLN A 177 17.65 8.22 11.79
C GLN A 177 16.96 8.24 10.42
N GLU A 178 17.71 8.17 9.33
CA GLU A 178 17.16 8.10 7.97
C GLU A 178 16.35 6.83 7.77
N MET A 179 16.85 5.67 8.21
CA MET A 179 16.11 4.40 8.15
C MET A 179 14.78 4.48 8.94
N CYS A 180 14.78 5.08 10.13
CA CYS A 180 13.55 5.30 10.90
C CYS A 180 12.53 6.18 10.12
N LYS A 181 12.97 7.29 9.51
CA LYS A 181 12.10 8.15 8.69
C LYS A 181 11.55 7.40 7.46
N MET A 182 12.39 6.57 6.83
CA MET A 182 12.05 5.74 5.69
C MET A 182 11.00 4.68 6.05
N MET A 183 11.19 3.95 7.14
CA MET A 183 10.22 2.93 7.58
C MET A 183 8.86 3.53 7.94
N ARG A 184 8.82 4.76 8.47
CA ARG A 184 7.57 5.51 8.66
C ARG A 184 6.92 5.90 7.34
N GLY A 185 7.71 6.33 6.36
CA GLY A 185 7.22 6.56 4.99
C GLY A 185 6.66 5.30 4.37
N PHE A 186 7.36 4.19 4.57
CA PHE A 186 6.93 2.90 4.08
C PHE A 186 5.61 2.46 4.70
N HIS A 187 5.42 2.67 6.01
CA HIS A 187 4.16 2.40 6.69
C HIS A 187 2.98 3.14 6.06
N ILE A 188 3.14 4.43 5.76
CA ILE A 188 2.10 5.22 5.07
C ILE A 188 1.86 4.68 3.66
N ARG A 189 2.93 4.32 2.94
CA ARG A 189 2.82 3.74 1.60
C ARG A 189 2.12 2.38 1.63
N THR A 190 2.40 1.51 2.60
CA THR A 190 1.74 0.19 2.71
C THR A 190 0.28 0.31 3.11
N ILE A 191 -0.12 1.32 3.89
CA ILE A 191 -1.54 1.65 4.08
C ILE A 191 -2.20 1.99 2.73
N THR A 192 -1.55 2.85 1.93
CA THR A 192 -2.04 3.23 0.61
C THR A 192 -2.17 2.03 -0.32
N ILE A 193 -1.14 1.17 -0.35
CA ILE A 193 -1.13 -0.08 -1.12
C ILE A 193 -2.27 -1.00 -0.68
N ASN A 194 -2.47 -1.21 0.62
CA ASN A 194 -3.55 -2.06 1.13
C ASN A 194 -4.93 -1.55 0.71
N ARG A 195 -5.15 -0.22 0.72
CA ARG A 195 -6.39 0.38 0.22
C ARG A 195 -6.59 0.12 -1.28
N ALA A 196 -5.53 0.30 -2.07
CA ALA A 196 -5.57 0.04 -3.51
C ALA A 196 -5.87 -1.44 -3.82
N MET A 197 -5.21 -2.37 -3.11
CA MET A 197 -5.49 -3.79 -3.25
C MET A 197 -6.92 -4.15 -2.87
N GLY A 198 -7.49 -3.51 -1.83
CA GLY A 198 -8.90 -3.66 -1.49
C GLY A 198 -9.83 -3.18 -2.61
N TYR A 199 -9.56 -2.01 -3.20
CA TYR A 199 -10.33 -1.44 -4.31
C TYR A 199 -10.24 -2.27 -5.61
N ILE A 200 -9.08 -2.86 -5.88
CA ILE A 200 -8.90 -3.81 -6.98
C ILE A 200 -9.70 -5.09 -6.70
N SER A 201 -9.57 -5.64 -5.49
CA SER A 201 -10.22 -6.90 -5.10
C SER A 201 -11.74 -6.81 -5.04
N SER A 202 -12.32 -5.64 -4.73
CA SER A 202 -13.77 -5.44 -4.74
C SER A 202 -14.34 -5.31 -6.16
N GLY A 203 -13.49 -5.03 -7.16
CA GLY A 203 -13.93 -4.76 -8.53
C GLY A 203 -14.62 -3.40 -8.71
N ASP A 204 -14.59 -2.52 -7.70
CA ASP A 204 -15.24 -1.20 -7.75
C ASP A 204 -14.69 -0.30 -8.85
N HIS A 205 -13.46 -0.53 -9.28
CA HIS A 205 -12.80 0.19 -10.37
C HIS A 205 -13.35 -0.15 -11.78
N MET A 206 -14.18 -1.18 -11.89
CA MET A 206 -14.81 -1.60 -13.15
C MET A 206 -16.23 -1.04 -13.33
N GLN A 207 -16.77 -0.35 -12.31
CA GLN A 207 -18.10 0.26 -12.32
C GLN A 207 -18.06 1.70 -12.84
#